data_AF-A0A924SDW2-F1
#
_entry.id   AF-A0A924SDW2-F1
#
_cell.length_a   1.000
_cell.length_b   1.000
_cell.length_c   1.000
_cell.angle_alpha   90.00
_cell.angle_beta   90.00
_cell.angle_gamma   90.00
#
_symmetry.space_group_name_H-M   'P 1'
#
loop_
_entity.id
_entity.type
_entity.pdbx_description
1 polymer ?
#
loop_
_entity_poly.entity_id
_entity_poly.type
_entity_poly.pdbx_seq_one_letter_code
_entity_poly.pdbx_strand_id
1 'polypeptide(L)'
;MSDEPAELTGPDFTQGIPLASLADGGMLAGHANGKPVLLARQADEIFAVGATCTHYGAPLGDGLLVGDTVRCPWHHACFSLRTGEALRAPALKPVARWTVERRGTMVHVTSEIGADELFVEAQPIARTTDTAPASIIIVGTGAAGNAAAEMLRREGYTGAVTMIGSEESVPYDRPNLSKDYLAGSAPEEWIPLRTPEFYESHDITMVLGKRVMKIDVASKRVTLDDGATHDFGALLLATGADPIHLPTPAASGSRVLYLRSLADSRAIVAAAKDA
;
A
#
# COMPACT_ATOMS: atom_id res chain seq x y z
N MET A 1 -16.11 4.80 5.46
CA MET A 1 -15.50 6.03 6.00
C MET A 1 -16.22 7.21 5.38
N SER A 2 -16.90 8.00 6.20
CA SER A 2 -17.71 9.14 5.79
C SER A 2 -16.83 10.21 5.12
N ASP A 3 -17.26 10.72 3.97
CA ASP A 3 -16.68 11.86 3.24
C ASP A 3 -16.87 13.22 3.96
N GLU A 4 -17.18 13.21 5.25
CA GLU A 4 -17.23 14.45 6.03
C GLU A 4 -15.79 14.89 6.32
N PRO A 5 -15.39 16.12 5.96
CA PRO A 5 -14.07 16.63 6.29
C PRO A 5 -13.91 16.58 7.81
N ALA A 6 -12.97 15.78 8.28
CA ALA A 6 -12.66 15.69 9.70
C ALA A 6 -12.43 17.10 10.24
N GLU A 7 -13.14 17.44 11.33
CA GLU A 7 -13.00 18.73 11.98
C GLU A 7 -11.53 18.97 12.32
N LEU A 8 -10.96 20.07 11.83
CA LEU A 8 -9.57 20.40 12.09
C LEU A 8 -9.43 20.76 13.57
N THR A 9 -8.60 19.99 14.27
CA THR A 9 -8.34 20.18 15.70
C THR A 9 -6.87 20.54 15.92
N GLY A 10 -6.58 21.16 17.07
CA GLY A 10 -5.23 21.58 17.44
C GLY A 10 -4.83 22.96 16.89
N PRO A 11 -3.55 23.33 17.03
CA PRO A 11 -3.06 24.65 16.62
C PRO A 11 -2.96 24.80 15.10
N ASP A 12 -3.16 26.04 14.63
CA ASP A 12 -2.87 26.45 13.26
C ASP A 12 -1.36 26.74 13.10
N PHE A 13 -0.64 25.84 12.45
CA PHE A 13 0.79 25.98 12.25
C PHE A 13 1.18 27.08 11.24
N THR A 14 0.23 27.63 10.48
CA THR A 14 0.51 28.81 9.63
C THR A 14 0.76 30.06 10.48
N GLN A 15 0.06 30.18 11.61
CA GLN A 15 0.26 31.25 12.60
C GLN A 15 1.54 31.06 13.42
N GLY A 16 2.09 29.84 13.39
CA GLY A 16 3.29 29.43 14.06
C GLY A 16 3.08 29.06 15.52
N ILE A 17 3.94 28.16 16.01
CA ILE A 17 3.95 27.71 17.40
C ILE A 17 5.31 27.98 18.05
N PRO A 18 5.39 28.18 19.38
CA PRO A 18 6.67 28.25 20.06
C PRO A 18 7.44 26.93 19.89
N LEU A 19 8.72 26.95 19.53
CA LEU A 19 9.56 25.76 19.44
C LEU A 19 9.55 24.93 20.74
N ALA A 20 9.39 25.59 21.89
CA ALA A 20 9.31 24.94 23.18
C ALA A 20 8.05 24.06 23.37
N SER A 21 6.99 24.25 22.56
CA SER A 21 5.82 23.36 22.58
C SER A 21 6.05 22.06 21.81
N LEU A 22 7.20 21.90 21.14
CA LEU A 22 7.61 20.69 20.44
C LEU A 22 8.94 20.21 21.02
N ALA A 23 8.84 19.32 22.02
CA ALA A 23 10.00 18.68 22.64
C ALA A 23 10.80 17.85 21.63
N ASP A 24 12.09 17.65 21.91
CA ASP A 24 12.89 16.70 21.14
C ASP A 24 12.32 15.27 21.28
N GLY A 25 12.23 14.55 20.17
CA GLY A 25 11.51 13.27 20.07
C GLY A 25 9.98 13.40 20.19
N GLY A 26 9.46 14.64 20.20
CA GLY A 26 8.04 14.93 20.32
C GLY A 26 7.34 15.00 18.97
N MET A 27 6.04 14.76 19.01
CA MET A 27 5.12 15.01 17.90
C MET A 27 3.96 15.88 18.38
N LEU A 28 3.44 16.74 17.50
CA LEU A 28 2.29 17.59 17.77
C LEU A 28 1.37 17.63 16.56
N ALA A 29 0.15 17.14 16.74
CA ALA A 29 -0.91 17.23 15.74
C ALA A 29 -1.55 18.62 15.75
N GLY A 30 -1.90 19.12 14.57
CA GLY A 30 -2.57 20.39 14.34
C GLY A 30 -2.99 20.48 12.89
N HIS A 31 -3.00 21.69 12.33
CA HIS A 31 -3.38 21.89 10.94
C HIS A 31 -2.60 23.04 10.28
N ALA A 32 -2.54 23.01 8.95
CA ALA A 32 -2.05 24.11 8.13
C ALA A 32 -2.79 24.13 6.79
N ASN A 33 -3.15 25.32 6.29
CA ASN A 33 -3.83 25.50 5.00
C ASN A 33 -5.07 24.59 4.82
N GLY A 34 -5.84 24.40 5.90
CA GLY A 34 -7.06 23.58 5.87
C GLY A 34 -6.83 22.06 5.87
N LYS A 35 -5.61 21.57 6.12
CA LYS A 35 -5.27 20.14 6.15
C LYS A 35 -4.71 19.73 7.52
N PRO A 36 -5.00 18.50 8.01
CA PRO A 36 -4.36 17.94 9.19
C PRO A 36 -2.86 17.74 9.00
N VAL A 37 -2.04 18.30 9.89
CA VAL A 37 -0.58 18.25 9.84
C VAL A 37 -0.03 17.73 11.16
N LEU A 38 1.01 16.91 11.07
CA LEU A 38 1.80 16.44 12.19
C LEU A 38 3.18 17.09 12.14
N LEU A 39 3.48 17.90 13.15
CA LEU A 39 4.85 18.32 13.41
C LEU A 39 5.56 17.24 14.20
N ALA A 40 6.79 16.92 13.80
CA ALA A 40 7.67 16.01 14.52
C ALA A 40 9.05 16.65 14.63
N ARG A 41 9.70 16.48 15.78
CA ARG A 41 11.05 16.99 16.02
C ARG A 41 12.01 15.86 16.35
N GLN A 42 13.16 15.89 15.69
CA GLN A 42 14.29 15.02 15.99
C GLN A 42 15.56 15.86 16.05
N ALA A 43 16.15 15.94 17.25
CA ALA A 43 17.23 16.86 17.59
C ALA A 43 16.89 18.32 17.19
N ASP A 44 17.63 18.86 16.24
CA ASP A 44 17.47 20.24 15.74
C ASP A 44 16.59 20.34 14.50
N GLU A 45 16.18 19.21 13.92
CA GLU A 45 15.33 19.16 12.73
C GLU A 45 13.85 19.07 13.10
N ILE A 46 13.02 19.74 12.31
CA ILE A 46 11.56 19.74 12.45
C ILE A 46 10.95 19.37 11.11
N PHE A 47 10.05 18.41 11.14
CA PHE A 47 9.34 17.90 9.99
C PHE A 47 7.86 18.24 10.10
N ALA A 48 7.23 18.45 8.94
CA ALA A 48 5.78 18.57 8.82
C ALA A 48 5.28 17.58 7.77
N VAL A 49 4.45 16.64 8.20
CA VAL A 49 3.82 15.61 7.34
C VAL A 49 2.32 15.52 7.60
N GLY A 50 1.60 14.77 6.77
CA GLY A 50 0.15 14.63 6.95
C GLY A 50 -0.14 13.94 8.27
N ALA A 51 -1.14 14.40 9.03
CA ALA A 51 -1.46 13.82 10.33
C ALA A 51 -2.25 12.50 10.26
N THR A 52 -2.67 12.10 9.06
CA THR A 52 -3.59 10.99 8.85
C THR A 52 -2.92 9.87 8.05
N CYS A 53 -2.95 8.65 8.58
CA CYS A 53 -2.41 7.48 7.91
C CYS A 53 -3.16 7.21 6.60
N THR A 54 -2.45 7.11 5.49
CA THR A 54 -3.05 6.85 4.15
C THR A 54 -3.55 5.42 3.95
N HIS A 55 -3.39 4.53 4.93
CA HIS A 55 -3.99 3.20 4.91
C HIS A 55 -5.48 3.30 5.26
N TYR A 56 -5.81 3.44 6.56
CA TYR A 56 -7.20 3.47 7.06
C TYR A 56 -7.49 4.72 7.92
N GLY A 57 -6.75 5.81 7.76
CA GLY A 57 -7.10 7.08 8.39
C GLY A 57 -6.71 7.24 9.86
N ALA A 58 -5.89 6.35 10.41
CA ALA A 58 -5.43 6.47 11.80
C ALA A 58 -4.72 7.81 12.07
N PRO A 59 -4.92 8.45 13.23
CA PRO A 59 -4.19 9.66 13.61
C PRO A 59 -2.71 9.32 13.88
N LEU A 60 -1.80 9.82 13.05
CA LEU A 60 -0.37 9.55 13.18
C LEU A 60 0.26 10.21 14.42
N GLY A 61 -0.38 11.24 14.97
CA GLY A 61 0.03 11.85 16.24
C GLY A 61 -0.06 10.91 17.44
N ASP A 62 -0.92 9.90 17.38
CA ASP A 62 -1.04 8.84 18.40
C ASP A 62 -0.05 7.68 18.14
N GLY A 63 0.73 7.79 17.07
CA GLY A 63 1.71 6.80 16.64
C GLY A 63 3.04 6.88 17.39
N LEU A 64 4.07 6.28 16.79
CA LEU A 64 5.42 6.27 17.34
C LEU A 64 6.40 6.97 16.40
N LEU A 65 7.12 7.95 16.93
CA LEU A 65 8.30 8.54 16.29
C LEU A 65 9.51 7.60 16.49
N VAL A 66 10.14 7.18 15.40
CA VAL A 66 11.34 6.33 15.42
C VAL A 66 12.37 6.89 14.46
N GLY A 67 13.35 7.61 14.98
CA GLY A 67 14.28 8.36 14.15
C GLY A 67 13.51 9.37 13.30
N ASP A 68 13.76 9.35 11.99
CA ASP A 68 13.12 10.22 11.00
C ASP A 68 11.87 9.57 10.37
N THR A 69 11.23 8.65 11.08
CA THR A 69 10.03 7.96 10.63
C THR A 69 8.90 8.02 11.66
N VAL A 70 7.66 8.02 11.18
CA VAL A 70 6.47 7.87 12.02
C VAL A 70 5.77 6.54 11.72
N ARG A 71 5.41 5.81 12.78
CA ARG A 71 4.63 4.57 12.68
C ARG A 71 3.20 4.79 13.12
N CYS A 72 2.28 4.40 12.24
CA CYS A 72 0.85 4.41 12.50
C CYS A 72 0.48 3.56 13.73
N PRO A 73 -0.43 4.04 14.60
CA PRO A 73 -0.81 3.33 15.83
C PRO A 73 -1.68 2.09 15.58
N TRP A 74 -2.38 1.99 14.45
CA TRP A 74 -3.31 0.88 14.22
C TRP A 74 -2.64 -0.34 13.59
N HIS A 75 -1.88 -0.13 12.51
CA HIS A 75 -1.34 -1.22 11.69
C HIS A 75 0.15 -1.09 11.41
N HIS A 76 0.84 -0.16 12.08
CA HIS A 76 2.28 0.06 11.97
C HIS A 76 2.81 0.41 10.56
N ALA A 77 1.94 0.87 9.66
CA ALA A 77 2.36 1.56 8.45
C ALA A 77 3.40 2.63 8.82
N CYS A 78 4.51 2.68 8.07
CA CYS A 78 5.67 3.49 8.42
C CYS A 78 5.88 4.55 7.33
N PHE A 79 6.01 5.81 7.73
CA PHE A 79 6.24 6.91 6.81
C PHE A 79 7.56 7.62 7.11
N SER A 80 8.27 8.03 6.06
CA SER A 80 9.42 8.91 6.18
C SER A 80 8.95 10.32 6.51
N LEU A 81 9.52 10.94 7.54
CA LEU A 81 9.31 12.37 7.82
C LEU A 81 10.07 13.26 6.81
N ARG A 82 11.12 12.71 6.19
CA ARG A 82 11.97 13.37 5.20
C ARG A 82 11.48 13.29 3.78
N THR A 83 10.56 12.39 3.46
CA THR A 83 10.01 12.28 2.11
C THR A 83 8.50 12.23 2.10
N GLY A 84 7.84 11.85 3.20
CA GLY A 84 6.41 11.51 3.21
C GLY A 84 6.15 10.08 2.69
N GLU A 85 7.16 9.40 2.16
CA GLU A 85 7.01 8.08 1.56
C GLU A 85 6.52 7.03 2.57
N ALA A 86 5.60 6.17 2.13
CA ALA A 86 5.25 4.95 2.85
C ALA A 86 6.39 3.91 2.71
N LEU A 87 7.23 3.81 3.73
CA LEU A 87 8.39 2.92 3.79
C LEU A 87 8.02 1.48 4.15
N ARG A 88 6.87 1.28 4.82
CA ARG A 88 6.37 -0.06 5.17
C ARG A 88 4.86 -0.15 5.02
N ALA A 89 4.44 -1.32 4.54
CA ALA A 89 3.06 -1.77 4.53
C ALA A 89 2.39 -1.62 5.92
N PRO A 90 1.06 -1.51 6.00
CA PRO A 90 0.11 -1.68 4.88
C PRO A 90 -0.20 -0.41 4.08
N ALA A 91 0.33 0.76 4.45
CA ALA A 91 0.14 1.95 3.62
C ALA A 91 0.88 1.82 2.29
N LEU A 92 0.18 2.16 1.21
CA LEU A 92 0.73 2.14 -0.14
C LEU A 92 0.97 3.55 -0.69
N LYS A 93 0.22 4.54 -0.20
CA LYS A 93 0.32 5.93 -0.65
C LYS A 93 1.18 6.74 0.34
N PRO A 94 2.00 7.70 -0.13
CA PRO A 94 2.73 8.59 0.77
C PRO A 94 1.79 9.53 1.51
N VAL A 95 2.26 10.12 2.61
CA VAL A 95 1.62 11.30 3.22
C VAL A 95 2.17 12.56 2.56
N ALA A 96 1.33 13.59 2.45
CA ALA A 96 1.79 14.92 2.04
C ALA A 96 2.77 15.49 3.06
N ARG A 97 3.50 16.52 2.66
CA ARG A 97 4.50 17.18 3.50
C ARG A 97 4.46 18.68 3.32
N TRP A 98 5.10 19.40 4.23
CA TRP A 98 5.16 20.85 4.18
C TRP A 98 6.54 21.38 4.49
N THR A 99 6.85 22.56 3.93
CA THR A 99 8.00 23.36 4.33
C THR A 99 7.81 23.88 5.75
N VAL A 100 8.85 23.76 6.56
CA VAL A 100 8.92 24.28 7.92
C VAL A 100 9.90 25.44 7.97
N GLU A 101 9.44 26.59 8.46
CA GLU A 101 10.26 27.78 8.65
C GLU A 101 10.40 28.12 10.13
N ARG A 102 11.64 28.32 10.58
CA ARG A 102 11.93 28.83 11.91
C ARG A 102 12.12 30.34 11.88
N ARG A 103 11.25 31.07 12.57
CA ARG A 103 11.29 32.54 12.72
C ARG A 103 11.56 32.87 14.18
N GLY A 104 12.85 32.96 14.53
CA GLY A 104 13.28 33.12 15.92
C GLY A 104 12.94 31.89 16.77
N THR A 105 12.08 32.07 17.76
CA THR A 105 11.57 30.99 18.64
C THR A 105 10.30 30.34 18.12
N MET A 106 9.76 30.80 16.99
CA MET A 106 8.52 30.29 16.41
C MET A 106 8.81 29.35 15.24
N VAL A 107 7.97 28.34 15.07
CA VAL A 107 7.99 27.35 14.00
C VAL A 107 6.71 27.51 13.20
N HIS A 108 6.82 27.73 11.89
CA HIS A 108 5.70 27.89 10.98
C HIS A 108 5.69 26.80 9.91
N VAL A 109 4.50 26.37 9.53
CA VAL A 109 4.28 25.51 8.36
C VAL A 109 3.76 26.38 7.22
N THR A 110 4.43 26.34 6.06
CA THR A 110 4.16 27.27 4.95
C THR A 110 3.58 26.55 3.74
N SER A 111 4.42 26.15 2.79
CA SER A 111 3.98 25.55 1.53
C SER A 111 3.79 24.04 1.68
N GLU A 112 2.66 23.52 1.18
CA GLU A 112 2.50 22.09 0.95
C GLU A 112 3.36 21.66 -0.23
N ILE A 113 4.06 20.54 -0.07
CA ILE A 113 4.74 19.83 -1.13
C ILE A 113 3.90 18.55 -1.32
N GLY A 114 3.25 18.44 -2.48
CA GLY A 114 2.17 17.50 -2.70
C GLY A 114 2.62 16.05 -2.61
N ALA A 115 1.72 15.16 -2.16
CA ALA A 115 2.00 13.72 -2.10
C ALA A 115 2.26 13.10 -3.49
N ASP A 116 1.72 13.68 -4.54
CA ASP A 116 1.87 13.23 -5.93
C ASP A 116 3.24 13.60 -6.53
N GLU A 117 3.90 14.64 -5.99
CA GLU A 117 5.28 15.00 -6.37
C GLU A 117 6.30 13.98 -5.81
N LEU A 118 5.88 13.07 -4.92
CA LEU A 118 6.74 12.10 -4.24
C LEU A 118 6.89 10.77 -4.97
N PHE A 119 5.99 10.44 -5.91
CA PHE A 119 6.21 9.31 -6.83
C PHE A 119 7.19 9.68 -7.94
N VAL A 120 7.40 10.97 -8.19
CA VAL A 120 8.18 11.48 -9.33
C VAL A 120 9.68 11.59 -9.03
N GLU A 121 10.08 11.62 -7.76
CA GLU A 121 11.50 11.57 -7.37
C GLU A 121 11.81 10.35 -6.49
N ALA A 122 11.52 9.16 -7.01
CA ALA A 122 12.55 8.15 -6.87
C ALA A 122 13.77 8.71 -7.62
N GLN A 123 14.66 9.40 -6.91
CA GLN A 123 16.03 9.60 -7.37
C GLN A 123 16.45 8.22 -7.87
N PRO A 124 16.68 8.01 -9.17
CA PRO A 124 17.12 6.71 -9.64
C PRO A 124 18.36 6.44 -8.82
N ILE A 125 18.30 5.47 -7.89
CA ILE A 125 19.52 4.93 -7.33
C ILE A 125 20.19 4.43 -8.59
N ALA A 126 21.23 5.14 -9.02
CA ALA A 126 21.90 4.90 -10.29
C ALA A 126 22.56 3.53 -10.21
N ARG A 127 21.75 2.49 -10.33
CA ARG A 127 22.13 1.13 -10.62
C ARG A 127 21.93 1.00 -12.11
N THR A 128 22.78 1.74 -12.81
CA THR A 128 23.24 1.33 -14.14
C THR A 128 23.78 -0.07 -13.96
N THR A 129 22.99 -1.09 -14.30
CA THR A 129 23.57 -2.41 -14.45
C THR A 129 23.09 -2.97 -15.77
N ASP A 130 24.05 -3.06 -16.69
CA ASP A 130 24.06 -3.98 -17.84
C ASP A 130 23.76 -5.45 -17.46
N THR A 131 23.36 -5.74 -16.21
CA THR A 131 23.14 -7.07 -15.62
C THR A 131 21.71 -7.28 -15.11
N ALA A 132 20.82 -6.29 -15.14
CA ALA A 132 19.42 -6.50 -14.75
C ALA A 132 18.72 -7.43 -15.77
N PRO A 133 17.84 -8.35 -15.34
CA PRO A 133 17.12 -9.21 -16.27
C PRO A 133 16.24 -8.37 -17.20
N ALA A 134 16.21 -8.71 -18.49
CA ALA A 134 15.41 -7.98 -19.48
C ALA A 134 13.89 -8.03 -19.20
N SER A 135 13.42 -9.07 -18.50
CA SER A 135 12.04 -9.21 -18.05
C SER A 135 11.94 -9.92 -16.72
N ILE A 136 10.91 -9.59 -15.94
CA ILE A 136 10.54 -10.24 -14.69
C ILE A 136 9.10 -10.72 -14.79
N ILE A 137 8.89 -12.02 -14.54
CA ILE A 137 7.55 -12.58 -14.31
C ILE A 137 7.33 -12.76 -12.81
N ILE A 138 6.18 -12.31 -12.32
CA ILE A 138 5.72 -12.48 -10.94
C ILE A 138 4.53 -13.43 -10.97
N VAL A 139 4.68 -14.61 -10.39
CA VAL A 139 3.62 -15.61 -10.27
C VAL A 139 2.85 -15.37 -8.97
N GLY A 140 1.70 -14.73 -9.09
CA GLY A 140 0.82 -14.36 -7.98
C GLY A 140 0.48 -12.87 -7.99
N THR A 141 -0.81 -12.56 -8.03
CA THR A 141 -1.38 -11.19 -8.01
C THR A 141 -1.89 -10.79 -6.63
N GLY A 142 -1.36 -11.41 -5.55
CA GLY A 142 -1.65 -11.00 -4.17
C GLY A 142 -0.81 -9.79 -3.72
N ALA A 143 -0.95 -9.40 -2.45
CA ALA A 143 -0.22 -8.26 -1.87
C ALA A 143 1.31 -8.34 -2.06
N ALA A 144 1.90 -9.54 -1.96
CA ALA A 144 3.32 -9.74 -2.19
C ALA A 144 3.75 -9.45 -3.64
N GLY A 145 2.97 -9.95 -4.61
CA GLY A 145 3.24 -9.70 -6.03
C GLY A 145 3.06 -8.24 -6.41
N ASN A 146 2.00 -7.60 -5.89
CA ASN A 146 1.76 -6.17 -6.08
C ASN A 146 2.90 -5.32 -5.52
N ALA A 147 3.31 -5.58 -4.27
CA ALA A 147 4.41 -4.84 -3.64
C ALA A 147 5.72 -5.00 -4.40
N ALA A 148 6.00 -6.20 -4.93
CA ALA A 148 7.18 -6.44 -5.74
C ALA A 148 7.15 -5.68 -7.07
N ALA A 149 6.02 -5.71 -7.80
CA ALA A 149 5.87 -5.00 -9.07
C ALA A 149 5.99 -3.48 -8.89
N GLU A 150 5.34 -2.94 -7.86
CA GLU A 150 5.42 -1.52 -7.53
C GLU A 150 6.83 -1.12 -7.09
N MET A 151 7.51 -1.94 -6.27
CA MET A 151 8.88 -1.64 -5.83
C MET A 151 9.87 -1.71 -6.98
N LEU A 152 9.71 -2.63 -7.93
CA LEU A 152 10.54 -2.65 -9.14
C LEU A 152 10.47 -1.32 -9.88
N ARG A 153 9.26 -0.77 -10.06
CA ARG A 153 9.08 0.53 -10.72
C ARG A 153 9.63 1.68 -9.89
N ARG A 154 9.39 1.69 -8.57
CA ARG A 154 9.95 2.69 -7.64
C ARG A 154 11.48 2.70 -7.65
N GLU A 155 12.12 1.54 -7.71
CA GLU A 155 13.58 1.41 -7.75
C GLU A 155 14.17 1.63 -9.16
N GLY A 156 13.35 2.06 -10.14
CA GLY A 156 13.79 2.41 -11.48
C GLY A 156 14.05 1.22 -12.41
N TYR A 157 13.51 0.04 -12.12
CA TYR A 157 13.55 -1.08 -13.07
C TYR A 157 12.71 -0.74 -14.30
N THR A 158 13.34 -0.69 -15.47
CA THR A 158 12.71 -0.33 -16.75
C THR A 158 12.38 -1.55 -17.62
N GLY A 159 12.79 -2.76 -17.24
CA GLY A 159 12.47 -3.97 -17.99
C GLY A 159 11.01 -4.37 -17.87
N ALA A 160 10.59 -5.33 -18.71
CA ALA A 160 9.21 -5.79 -18.74
C ALA A 160 8.82 -6.46 -17.41
N VAL A 161 7.67 -6.09 -16.84
CA VAL A 161 7.11 -6.72 -15.63
C VAL A 161 5.77 -7.32 -16.00
N THR A 162 5.61 -8.63 -15.76
CA THR A 162 4.35 -9.34 -15.97
C THR A 162 3.92 -10.02 -14.68
N MET A 163 2.74 -9.69 -14.18
CA MET A 163 2.10 -10.37 -13.06
C MET A 163 1.08 -11.39 -13.60
N ILE A 164 1.18 -12.65 -13.18
CA ILE A 164 0.28 -13.73 -13.60
C ILE A 164 -0.46 -14.26 -12.37
N GLY A 165 -1.79 -14.30 -12.42
CA GLY A 165 -2.62 -14.71 -11.28
C GLY A 165 -3.85 -15.50 -11.70
N SER A 166 -4.24 -16.48 -10.87
CA SER A 166 -5.38 -17.36 -11.14
C SER A 166 -6.75 -16.72 -10.85
N GLU A 167 -6.78 -15.55 -10.22
CA GLU A 167 -8.01 -14.79 -9.97
C GLU A 167 -8.25 -13.78 -11.11
N GLU A 168 -9.51 -13.53 -11.46
CA GLU A 168 -9.89 -12.55 -12.50
C GLU A 168 -9.77 -11.10 -12.04
N SER A 169 -9.64 -10.87 -10.73
CA SER A 169 -9.51 -9.53 -10.14
C SER A 169 -8.06 -9.03 -10.15
N VAL A 170 -7.92 -7.71 -10.26
CA VAL A 170 -6.66 -7.01 -9.94
C VAL A 170 -6.26 -7.25 -8.49
N PRO A 171 -4.97 -7.08 -8.11
CA PRO A 171 -4.54 -7.23 -6.73
C PRO A 171 -5.38 -6.42 -5.74
N TYR A 172 -5.75 -7.06 -4.63
CA TYR A 172 -6.75 -6.52 -3.70
C TYR A 172 -6.42 -6.85 -2.23
N ASP A 173 -7.03 -6.10 -1.32
CA ASP A 173 -6.83 -6.14 0.12
C ASP A 173 -7.57 -7.33 0.76
N ARG A 174 -6.90 -8.48 0.84
CA ARG A 174 -7.48 -9.70 1.44
C ARG A 174 -7.94 -9.54 2.90
N PRO A 175 -7.25 -8.81 3.79
CA PRO A 175 -7.75 -8.50 5.13
C PRO A 175 -9.20 -7.99 5.18
N ASN A 176 -9.64 -7.19 4.19
CA ASN A 176 -11.01 -6.68 4.12
C ASN A 176 -12.05 -7.79 3.91
N LEU A 177 -11.70 -8.89 3.24
CA LEU A 177 -12.62 -10.01 2.97
C LEU A 177 -13.13 -10.72 4.23
N SER A 178 -12.54 -10.42 5.40
CA SER A 178 -12.97 -10.93 6.71
C SER A 178 -13.44 -9.83 7.67
N LYS A 179 -13.50 -8.57 7.20
CA LYS A 179 -13.78 -7.37 7.99
C LYS A 179 -14.86 -6.54 7.31
N ASP A 180 -14.57 -5.28 6.98
CA ASP A 180 -15.54 -4.29 6.55
C ASP A 180 -16.29 -4.71 5.27
N TYR A 181 -15.62 -5.38 4.33
CA TYR A 181 -16.29 -5.90 3.15
C TYR A 181 -17.29 -7.00 3.49
N LEU A 182 -16.86 -7.99 4.28
CA LEU A 182 -17.74 -9.10 4.68
C LEU A 182 -18.89 -8.62 5.58
N ALA A 183 -18.65 -7.60 6.39
CA ALA A 183 -19.65 -6.95 7.24
C ALA A 183 -20.61 -6.04 6.45
N GLY A 184 -20.32 -5.73 5.18
CA GLY A 184 -21.14 -4.87 4.33
C GLY A 184 -20.96 -3.37 4.57
N SER A 185 -19.91 -2.96 5.30
CA SER A 185 -19.59 -1.55 5.59
C SER A 185 -18.56 -0.95 4.63
N ALA A 186 -17.81 -1.77 3.89
CA ALA A 186 -16.94 -1.35 2.79
C ALA A 186 -17.50 -1.85 1.45
N PRO A 187 -17.68 -0.97 0.46
CA PRO A 187 -18.14 -1.36 -0.86
C PRO A 187 -16.97 -2.01 -1.65
N GLU A 188 -17.28 -2.79 -2.67
CA GLU A 188 -16.28 -3.63 -3.34
C GLU A 188 -15.22 -2.82 -4.09
N GLU A 189 -15.56 -1.62 -4.55
CA GLU A 189 -14.65 -0.68 -5.19
C GLU A 189 -13.50 -0.23 -4.29
N TRP A 190 -13.58 -0.42 -2.97
CA TRP A 190 -12.52 -0.06 -2.02
C TRP A 190 -11.48 -1.18 -1.83
N ILE A 191 -11.75 -2.37 -2.34
CA ILE A 191 -10.93 -3.57 -2.08
C ILE A 191 -9.66 -3.62 -2.95
N PRO A 192 -9.62 -3.15 -4.22
CA PRO A 192 -8.38 -3.12 -4.99
C PRO A 192 -7.25 -2.35 -4.29
N LEU A 193 -6.03 -2.90 -4.31
CA LEU A 193 -4.84 -2.22 -3.75
C LEU A 193 -4.45 -0.99 -4.57
N ARG A 194 -4.72 -1.05 -5.87
CA ARG A 194 -4.47 -0.03 -6.88
C ARG A 194 -5.58 -0.11 -7.92
N THR A 195 -5.82 1.00 -8.61
CA THR A 195 -6.75 1.01 -9.74
C THR A 195 -6.14 0.27 -10.94
N PRO A 196 -6.93 -0.24 -11.89
CA PRO A 196 -6.40 -0.83 -13.13
C PRO A 196 -5.42 0.08 -13.87
N GLU A 197 -5.73 1.38 -13.93
CA GLU A 197 -4.94 2.40 -14.64
C GLU A 197 -3.56 2.60 -14.02
N PHE A 198 -3.40 2.32 -12.72
CA PHE A 198 -2.09 2.34 -12.07
C PHE A 198 -1.13 1.33 -12.74
N TYR A 199 -1.58 0.10 -12.97
CA TYR A 199 -0.72 -0.93 -13.56
C TYR A 199 -0.36 -0.59 -15.00
N GLU A 200 -1.32 -0.07 -15.78
CA GLU A 200 -1.10 0.38 -17.15
C GLU A 200 -0.11 1.55 -17.22
N SER A 201 -0.31 2.59 -16.40
CA SER A 201 0.58 3.76 -16.34
C SER A 201 1.99 3.47 -15.83
N HIS A 202 2.18 2.33 -15.18
CA HIS A 202 3.48 1.87 -14.67
C HIS A 202 4.06 0.72 -15.50
N ASP A 203 3.56 0.46 -16.72
CA ASP A 203 4.05 -0.61 -17.60
C ASP A 203 4.09 -2.00 -16.93
N ILE A 204 3.09 -2.32 -16.09
CA ILE A 204 2.93 -3.62 -15.44
C ILE A 204 1.85 -4.39 -16.18
N THR A 205 2.25 -5.45 -16.89
CA THR A 205 1.29 -6.32 -17.59
C THR A 205 0.62 -7.26 -16.61
N MET A 206 -0.72 -7.33 -16.62
CA MET A 206 -1.49 -8.29 -15.82
C MET A 206 -2.07 -9.41 -16.69
N VAL A 207 -1.78 -10.66 -16.33
CA VAL A 207 -2.38 -11.87 -16.91
C VAL A 207 -3.26 -12.49 -15.82
N LEU A 208 -4.53 -12.08 -15.81
CA LEU A 208 -5.52 -12.47 -14.80
C LEU A 208 -6.32 -13.70 -15.25
N GLY A 209 -6.91 -14.42 -14.29
CA GLY A 209 -7.68 -15.64 -14.56
C GLY A 209 -6.86 -16.77 -15.19
N LYS A 210 -5.54 -16.77 -15.01
CA LYS A 210 -4.63 -17.78 -15.56
C LYS A 210 -3.73 -18.37 -14.49
N ARG A 211 -3.69 -19.70 -14.41
CA ARG A 211 -2.82 -20.42 -13.48
C ARG A 211 -1.53 -20.83 -14.16
N VAL A 212 -0.38 -20.50 -13.56
CA VAL A 212 0.90 -21.11 -13.94
C VAL A 212 0.91 -22.56 -13.49
N MET A 213 1.05 -23.49 -14.44
CA MET A 213 1.02 -24.93 -14.22
C MET A 213 2.42 -25.56 -14.20
N LYS A 214 3.37 -24.96 -14.92
CA LYS A 214 4.73 -25.47 -15.04
C LYS A 214 5.75 -24.34 -15.10
N ILE A 215 6.90 -24.57 -14.49
CA ILE A 215 8.09 -23.71 -14.60
C ILE A 215 9.21 -24.58 -15.19
N ASP A 216 9.77 -24.14 -16.31
CA ASP A 216 11.01 -24.67 -16.88
C ASP A 216 12.13 -23.66 -16.63
N VAL A 217 12.99 -23.96 -15.67
CA VAL A 217 14.10 -23.09 -15.28
C VAL A 217 15.23 -23.10 -16.32
N ALA A 218 15.40 -24.21 -17.06
CA ALA A 218 16.47 -24.34 -18.04
C ALA A 218 16.19 -23.49 -19.27
N SER A 219 14.95 -23.50 -19.77
CA SER A 219 14.50 -22.63 -20.86
C SER A 219 13.97 -21.27 -20.40
N LYS A 220 13.91 -21.03 -19.09
CA LYS A 220 13.34 -19.84 -18.44
C LYS A 220 11.93 -19.48 -18.92
N ARG A 221 11.03 -20.46 -18.82
CA ARG A 221 9.66 -20.37 -19.32
C ARG A 221 8.64 -20.83 -18.29
N VAL A 222 7.49 -20.17 -18.23
CA VAL A 222 6.30 -20.66 -17.54
C VAL A 222 5.24 -21.11 -18.54
N THR A 223 4.46 -22.12 -18.18
CA THR A 223 3.30 -22.60 -18.96
C THR A 223 2.02 -22.41 -18.15
N LEU A 224 1.00 -21.85 -18.77
CA LEU A 224 -0.30 -21.59 -18.17
C LEU A 224 -1.27 -22.77 -18.35
N ASP A 225 -2.43 -22.70 -17.70
CA ASP A 225 -3.49 -23.70 -17.75
C ASP A 225 -4.13 -23.88 -19.13
N ASP A 226 -4.11 -22.85 -19.97
CA ASP A 226 -4.54 -22.89 -21.37
C ASP A 226 -3.44 -23.32 -22.34
N GLY A 227 -2.25 -23.66 -21.83
CA GLY A 227 -1.09 -24.06 -22.62
C GLY A 227 -0.26 -22.88 -23.17
N ALA A 228 -0.68 -21.63 -22.96
CA ALA A 228 0.14 -20.47 -23.31
C ALA A 228 1.45 -20.46 -22.52
N THR A 229 2.49 -19.87 -23.11
CA THR A 229 3.82 -19.84 -22.50
C THR A 229 4.40 -18.44 -22.46
N HIS A 230 5.10 -18.11 -21.37
CA HIS A 230 5.78 -16.84 -21.20
C HIS A 230 7.25 -17.06 -20.79
N ASP A 231 8.16 -16.38 -21.47
CA ASP A 231 9.59 -16.42 -21.18
C ASP A 231 9.96 -15.32 -20.16
N PHE A 232 10.90 -15.60 -19.28
CA PHE A 232 11.34 -14.67 -18.24
C PHE A 232 12.86 -14.50 -18.17
N GLY A 233 13.32 -13.29 -17.86
CA GLY A 233 14.71 -13.06 -17.45
C GLY A 233 14.95 -13.51 -16.01
N ALA A 234 14.01 -13.17 -15.12
CA ALA A 234 13.91 -13.64 -13.74
C ALA A 234 12.45 -13.93 -13.34
N LEU A 235 12.25 -14.81 -12.37
CA LEU A 235 10.95 -15.26 -11.91
C LEU A 235 10.81 -15.04 -10.40
N LEU A 236 9.72 -14.42 -9.97
CA LEU A 236 9.33 -14.29 -8.57
C LEU A 236 8.10 -15.16 -8.28
N LEU A 237 8.17 -16.03 -7.27
CA LEU A 237 7.04 -16.81 -6.80
C LEU A 237 6.37 -16.09 -5.62
N ALA A 238 5.18 -15.54 -5.87
CA ALA A 238 4.34 -14.81 -4.92
C ALA A 238 2.95 -15.46 -4.78
N THR A 239 2.88 -16.78 -4.87
CA THR A 239 1.64 -17.57 -4.97
C THR A 239 0.78 -17.58 -3.71
N GLY A 240 1.33 -17.17 -2.57
CA GLY A 240 0.63 -17.24 -1.29
C GLY A 240 0.33 -18.69 -0.87
N ALA A 241 -0.86 -18.91 -0.30
CA ALA A 241 -1.31 -20.22 0.18
C ALA A 241 -2.80 -20.42 -0.11
N ASP A 242 -3.21 -21.69 -0.13
CA ASP A 242 -4.61 -22.14 -0.22
C ASP A 242 -5.12 -22.61 1.15
N PRO A 243 -6.43 -22.51 1.44
CA PRO A 243 -7.02 -23.06 2.66
C PRO A 243 -6.82 -24.58 2.75
N ILE A 244 -6.62 -25.07 3.96
CA ILE A 244 -6.67 -26.52 4.22
C ILE A 244 -8.14 -26.94 4.20
N HIS A 245 -8.50 -27.82 3.27
CA HIS A 245 -9.84 -28.37 3.22
C HIS A 245 -10.03 -29.46 4.27
N LEU A 246 -11.06 -29.30 5.11
CA LEU A 246 -11.41 -30.27 6.13
C LEU A 246 -11.90 -31.57 5.46
N PRO A 247 -11.39 -32.75 5.87
CA PRO A 247 -11.84 -34.05 5.36
C PRO A 247 -13.17 -34.42 6.01
N THR A 248 -14.21 -33.63 5.76
CA THR A 248 -15.58 -33.94 6.17
C THR A 248 -16.27 -34.71 5.06
N PRO A 249 -17.05 -35.76 5.35
CA PRO A 249 -17.94 -36.35 4.36
C PRO A 249 -18.78 -35.22 3.77
N ALA A 250 -18.68 -35.00 2.46
CA ALA A 250 -19.59 -34.11 1.77
C ALA A 250 -20.98 -34.74 1.83
N ALA A 251 -21.68 -34.56 2.95
CA ALA A 251 -23.11 -34.77 2.97
C ALA A 251 -23.66 -33.80 1.92
N SER A 252 -24.46 -34.31 0.98
CA SER A 252 -25.29 -33.44 0.14
C SER A 252 -26.01 -32.45 1.07
N GLY A 253 -25.67 -31.16 0.98
CA GLY A 253 -26.14 -30.12 1.91
C GLY A 253 -25.11 -29.54 2.88
N SER A 254 -23.81 -29.87 2.77
CA SER A 254 -22.76 -29.19 3.54
C SER A 254 -22.78 -27.68 3.29
N ARG A 255 -22.94 -26.89 4.35
CA ARG A 255 -22.90 -25.41 4.32
C ARG A 255 -21.50 -24.86 4.59
N VAL A 256 -20.47 -25.69 4.49
CA VAL A 256 -19.08 -25.27 4.76
C VAL A 256 -18.55 -24.46 3.59
N LEU A 257 -18.23 -23.20 3.83
CA LEU A 257 -17.55 -22.29 2.91
C LEU A 257 -16.16 -21.96 3.46
N TYR A 258 -15.20 -21.74 2.56
CA TYR A 258 -13.87 -21.24 2.91
C TYR A 258 -13.81 -19.75 2.62
N LEU A 259 -12.81 -19.06 3.18
CA LEU A 259 -12.60 -17.63 2.95
C LEU A 259 -11.13 -17.38 2.58
N ARG A 260 -10.86 -17.21 1.29
CA ARG A 260 -9.52 -16.85 0.79
C ARG A 260 -9.54 -15.83 -0.33
N SER A 261 -10.48 -15.99 -1.26
CA SER A 261 -10.63 -15.19 -2.47
C SER A 261 -11.81 -14.22 -2.37
N LEU A 262 -11.86 -13.23 -3.28
CA LEU A 262 -13.03 -12.37 -3.40
C LEU A 262 -14.28 -13.19 -3.76
N ALA A 263 -14.13 -14.24 -4.59
CA ALA A 263 -15.21 -15.16 -4.93
C ALA A 263 -15.75 -15.90 -3.69
N ASP A 264 -14.87 -16.36 -2.80
CA ASP A 264 -15.25 -16.98 -1.53
C ASP A 264 -16.05 -16.02 -0.65
N SER A 265 -15.57 -14.78 -0.50
CA SER A 265 -16.25 -13.76 0.31
C SER A 265 -17.64 -13.43 -0.25
N ARG A 266 -17.77 -13.29 -1.58
CA ARG A 266 -19.07 -13.10 -2.25
C ARG A 266 -20.00 -14.29 -2.01
N ALA A 267 -19.49 -15.53 -2.07
CA ALA A 267 -20.27 -16.72 -1.80
C ALA A 267 -20.78 -16.78 -0.35
N ILE A 268 -19.96 -16.38 0.62
CA ILE A 268 -20.36 -16.27 2.03
C ILE A 268 -21.44 -15.20 2.22
N VAL A 269 -21.26 -14.02 1.63
CA VAL A 269 -22.27 -12.94 1.69
C VAL A 269 -23.59 -13.40 1.07
N ALA A 270 -23.57 -14.11 -0.06
CA ALA A 270 -24.77 -14.65 -0.68
C ALA A 270 -25.46 -15.68 0.23
N ALA A 271 -24.71 -16.66 0.73
CA ALA A 271 -25.26 -17.71 1.60
C ALA A 271 -25.83 -17.17 2.93
N ALA A 272 -25.27 -16.07 3.46
CA ALA A 272 -25.75 -15.43 4.68
C ALA A 272 -27.06 -14.66 4.49
N LYS A 273 -27.40 -14.23 3.26
CA LYS A 273 -28.68 -13.56 2.97
C LYS A 273 -29.86 -14.52 2.96
N ASP A 274 -29.60 -15.78 2.62
CA ASP A 274 -30.61 -16.86 2.52
C ASP A 274 -30.76 -17.67 3.83
N ALA A 275 -30.08 -17.25 4.90
CA ALA A 275 -29.96 -17.98 6.17
C ALA A 275 -30.97 -17.55 7.25
#